data_AF-A0A819JJ55-F1
#
_entry.id   AF-A0A819JJ55-F1
#
_cell.length_a   1.000
_cell.length_b   1.000
_cell.length_c   1.000
_cell.angle_alpha   90.00
_cell.angle_beta   90.00
_cell.angle_gamma   90.00
#
_symmetry.space_group_name_H-M   'P 1'
#
loop_
_entity.id
_entity.type
_entity.pdbx_description
1 polymer ?
#
loop_
_entity_poly.entity_id
_entity_poly.type
_entity_poly.pdbx_seq_one_letter_code
_entity_poly.pdbx_strand_id
1 'polypeptide(L)'
;MTDSQLSRISCMANIQIELFPFDTYPPHVTDLDLFAYKALLLKKTFEKYRFKTKTIFYLDAGTELRSSLDPIIEVIQTHGYFLTQQKTLIVNHTDEQTFTALNTSMNDFRTDSHYQIAGGILGFTTNHSGFYKDILMPFVACSLNVDCIAPITSRSLTTHRFDQSVLSILVYKAGYKVESAERFHGDFASAPELDAIVVDFSLPSIGKYTTGVDERLSSELGTPA
;
A
#
# COMPACT_ATOMS: atom_id res chain seq x y z
N MET A 1 17.66 1.03 -6.81
CA MET A 1 17.81 -0.35 -7.34
C MET A 1 19.00 -0.46 -8.30
N THR A 2 19.87 -1.43 -8.08
CA THR A 2 21.08 -1.71 -8.89
C THR A 2 20.81 -2.73 -10.00
N ASP A 3 21.68 -2.80 -11.02
CA ASP A 3 21.60 -3.79 -12.09
C ASP A 3 21.63 -5.24 -11.58
N SER A 4 22.39 -5.49 -10.51
CA SER A 4 22.46 -6.80 -9.85
C SER A 4 21.12 -7.19 -9.20
N GLN A 5 20.47 -6.25 -8.51
CA GLN A 5 19.14 -6.47 -7.93
C GLN A 5 18.10 -6.73 -9.04
N LEU A 6 18.10 -5.92 -10.09
CA LEU A 6 17.24 -6.09 -11.27
C LEU A 6 17.42 -7.47 -11.90
N SER A 7 18.66 -7.92 -12.10
CA SER A 7 18.95 -9.24 -12.67
C SER A 7 18.42 -10.37 -11.79
N ARG A 8 18.53 -10.26 -10.45
CA ARG A 8 18.01 -11.27 -9.53
C ARG A 8 16.49 -11.38 -9.60
N ILE A 9 15.79 -10.25 -9.62
CA ILE A 9 14.31 -10.21 -9.67
C ILE A 9 13.79 -10.69 -11.02
N SER A 10 14.46 -10.30 -12.11
CA SER A 10 14.06 -10.65 -13.47
C SER A 10 14.12 -12.17 -13.74
N CYS A 11 14.90 -12.91 -12.96
CA CYS A 11 14.98 -14.37 -13.06
C CYS A 11 13.87 -15.11 -12.30
N MET A 12 13.05 -14.42 -11.51
CA MET A 12 11.96 -15.05 -10.75
C MET A 12 10.78 -15.35 -11.67
N ALA A 13 10.19 -16.54 -11.52
CA ALA A 13 9.02 -16.94 -12.28
C ALA A 13 7.82 -16.03 -11.93
N ASN A 14 7.00 -15.74 -12.94
CA ASN A 14 5.75 -14.97 -12.80
C ASN A 14 5.95 -13.54 -12.28
N ILE A 15 7.14 -12.95 -12.47
CA ILE A 15 7.40 -11.54 -12.18
C ILE A 15 7.39 -10.71 -13.47
N GLN A 16 6.72 -9.56 -13.41
CA GLN A 16 6.84 -8.49 -14.40
C GLN A 16 7.35 -7.24 -13.69
N ILE A 17 8.44 -6.67 -14.20
CA ILE A 17 9.01 -5.43 -13.67
C ILE A 17 8.43 -4.26 -14.47
N GLU A 18 7.84 -3.30 -13.75
CA GLU A 18 7.28 -2.10 -14.33
C GLU A 18 7.93 -0.87 -13.73
N LEU A 19 8.48 -0.01 -14.58
CA LEU A 19 9.07 1.24 -14.14
C LEU A 19 7.99 2.29 -13.89
N PHE A 20 8.10 2.99 -12.77
CA PHE A 20 7.25 4.11 -12.43
C PHE A 20 7.86 5.42 -13.00
N PRO A 21 7.14 6.16 -13.86
CA PRO A 21 7.70 7.32 -14.57
C PRO A 21 7.65 8.58 -13.69
N PHE A 22 8.53 8.65 -12.68
CA PHE A 22 8.61 9.76 -11.73
C PHE A 22 8.65 11.15 -12.40
N ASP A 23 9.41 11.28 -13.49
CA ASP A 23 9.60 12.55 -14.22
C ASP A 23 8.32 13.13 -14.83
N THR A 24 7.23 12.36 -14.89
CA THR A 24 5.94 12.80 -15.43
C THR A 24 4.98 13.37 -14.38
N TYR A 25 5.39 13.37 -13.11
CA TYR A 25 4.59 13.81 -11.97
C TYR A 25 5.18 15.06 -11.30
N PRO A 26 4.39 15.77 -10.46
CA PRO A 26 4.91 16.91 -9.71
C PRO A 26 6.14 16.55 -8.84
N PRO A 27 7.05 17.49 -8.57
CA PRO A 27 8.30 17.20 -7.86
C PRO A 27 8.15 16.51 -6.50
N HIS A 28 7.08 16.76 -5.74
CA HIS A 28 6.87 16.10 -4.45
C HIS A 28 6.57 14.60 -4.56
N VAL A 29 6.20 14.11 -5.75
CA VAL A 29 5.98 12.68 -5.99
C VAL A 29 7.31 11.91 -6.06
N THR A 30 8.40 12.59 -6.42
CA THR A 30 9.74 11.98 -6.45
C THR A 30 10.37 11.89 -5.06
N ASP A 31 9.80 12.60 -4.07
CA ASP A 31 10.19 12.49 -2.67
C ASP A 31 9.52 11.25 -2.06
N LEU A 32 10.30 10.19 -1.92
CA LEU A 32 9.81 8.90 -1.44
C LEU A 32 9.38 8.94 0.03
N ASP A 33 9.88 9.89 0.82
CA ASP A 33 9.51 10.06 2.23
C ASP A 33 8.08 10.60 2.40
N LEU A 34 7.49 11.14 1.34
CA LEU A 34 6.09 11.60 1.33
C LEU A 34 5.11 10.52 0.85
N PHE A 35 5.60 9.39 0.35
CA PHE A 35 4.80 8.24 -0.13
C PHE A 35 3.72 8.58 -1.18
N ALA A 36 3.77 9.77 -1.79
CA ALA A 36 2.74 10.26 -2.70
C ALA A 36 2.60 9.39 -3.97
N TYR A 37 3.67 8.69 -4.36
CA TYR A 37 3.69 7.83 -5.55
C TYR A 37 2.78 6.60 -5.44
N LYS A 38 2.45 6.11 -4.23
CA LYS A 38 1.76 4.82 -4.06
C LYS A 38 0.36 4.79 -4.69
N ALA A 39 -0.43 5.84 -4.53
CA ALA A 39 -1.76 5.92 -5.17
C ALA A 39 -1.66 5.96 -6.70
N LEU A 40 -0.64 6.66 -7.23
CA LEU A 40 -0.38 6.76 -8.66
C LEU A 40 0.07 5.41 -9.24
N LEU A 41 0.88 4.67 -8.49
CA LEU A 41 1.31 3.33 -8.80
C LEU A 41 0.10 2.37 -8.87
N LEU A 42 -0.80 2.43 -7.89
CA LEU A 42 -2.06 1.67 -7.89
C LEU A 42 -2.95 2.01 -9.09
N LYS A 43 -3.10 3.30 -9.42
CA LYS A 43 -3.85 3.74 -10.61
C LYS A 43 -3.25 3.20 -11.90
N LYS A 44 -1.94 3.34 -12.09
CA LYS A 44 -1.23 2.84 -13.27
C LYS A 44 -1.45 1.33 -13.43
N THR A 45 -1.33 0.59 -12.34
CA THR A 45 -1.56 -0.86 -12.31
C THR A 45 -3.00 -1.20 -12.65
N PHE A 46 -3.98 -0.53 -12.03
CA PHE A 46 -5.39 -0.74 -12.33
C PHE A 46 -5.68 -0.50 -13.81
N GLU A 47 -5.26 0.64 -14.36
CA GLU A 47 -5.49 0.98 -15.76
C GLU A 47 -4.87 -0.04 -16.72
N LYS A 48 -3.67 -0.54 -16.40
CA LYS A 48 -2.95 -1.53 -17.21
C LYS A 48 -3.56 -2.93 -17.14
N TYR A 49 -3.97 -3.37 -15.96
CA TYR A 49 -4.30 -4.78 -15.70
C TYR A 49 -5.78 -5.06 -15.46
N ARG A 50 -6.67 -4.06 -15.31
CA ARG A 50 -8.09 -4.28 -14.98
C ARG A 50 -8.87 -5.21 -15.91
N PHE A 51 -8.42 -5.38 -17.15
CA PHE A 51 -9.03 -6.30 -18.13
C PHE A 51 -8.34 -7.66 -18.22
N LYS A 52 -7.24 -7.86 -17.50
CA LYS A 52 -6.41 -9.08 -17.51
C LYS A 52 -6.48 -9.84 -16.19
N THR A 53 -6.61 -9.12 -15.07
CA THR A 53 -6.72 -9.68 -13.72
C THR A 53 -8.09 -9.38 -13.12
N LYS A 54 -8.50 -10.23 -12.18
CA LYS A 54 -9.68 -9.99 -11.33
C LYS A 54 -9.33 -9.22 -10.05
N THR A 55 -8.09 -9.32 -9.58
CA THR A 55 -7.66 -8.78 -8.29
C THR A 55 -6.32 -8.08 -8.44
N ILE A 56 -6.19 -6.95 -7.75
CA ILE A 56 -4.93 -6.24 -7.53
C ILE A 56 -4.65 -6.30 -6.04
N PHE A 57 -3.45 -6.76 -5.68
CA PHE A 57 -2.97 -6.79 -4.31
C PHE A 57 -1.64 -6.05 -4.22
N TYR A 58 -1.56 -5.11 -3.30
CA TYR A 58 -0.40 -4.27 -3.06
C TYR A 58 0.24 -4.61 -1.73
N LEU A 59 1.57 -4.61 -1.73
CA LEU A 59 2.38 -4.93 -0.58
C LEU A 59 3.64 -4.05 -0.61
N ASP A 60 3.90 -3.35 0.50
CA ASP A 60 5.13 -2.57 0.66
C ASP A 60 6.37 -3.47 0.58
N ALA A 61 7.44 -2.93 0.02
CA ALA A 61 8.78 -3.52 -0.05
C ALA A 61 9.28 -4.12 1.28
N GLY A 62 8.90 -3.46 2.38
CA GLY A 62 9.28 -3.80 3.74
C GLY A 62 8.52 -4.99 4.34
N THR A 63 7.59 -5.60 3.60
CA THR A 63 6.69 -6.62 4.17
C THR A 63 7.09 -8.03 3.73
N GLU A 64 7.18 -8.93 4.71
CA GLU A 64 7.44 -10.34 4.46
C GLU A 64 6.15 -11.16 4.55
N LEU A 65 5.86 -11.96 3.52
CA LEU A 65 4.76 -12.93 3.56
C LEU A 65 5.21 -14.22 4.24
N ARG A 66 4.67 -14.50 5.44
CA ARG A 66 5.01 -15.70 6.23
C ARG A 66 3.94 -16.81 6.18
N SER A 67 2.87 -16.60 5.43
CA SER A 67 1.73 -17.51 5.36
C SER A 67 1.00 -17.34 4.03
N SER A 68 0.07 -18.26 3.73
CA SER A 68 -0.74 -18.19 2.51
C SER A 68 -1.55 -16.90 2.43
N LEU A 69 -1.70 -16.37 1.22
CA LEU A 69 -2.56 -15.23 0.90
C LEU A 69 -4.04 -15.62 0.77
N ASP A 70 -4.38 -16.91 0.80
CA ASP A 70 -5.77 -17.39 0.60
C ASP A 70 -6.79 -16.66 1.48
N PRO A 71 -6.55 -16.42 2.80
CA PRO A 71 -7.51 -15.69 3.62
C PRO A 71 -7.73 -14.23 3.18
N ILE A 72 -6.70 -13.59 2.63
CA ILE A 72 -6.80 -12.23 2.07
C ILE A 72 -7.60 -12.27 0.77
N ILE A 73 -7.31 -13.24 -0.10
CA ILE A 73 -8.01 -13.43 -1.37
C ILE A 73 -9.50 -13.71 -1.13
N GLU A 74 -9.84 -14.53 -0.14
CA GLU A 74 -11.23 -14.80 0.25
C GLU A 74 -11.97 -13.53 0.69
N VAL A 75 -11.32 -12.66 1.48
CA VAL A 75 -11.88 -11.36 1.88
C VAL A 75 -12.12 -10.48 0.65
N ILE A 76 -11.14 -10.39 -0.26
CA ILE A 76 -11.28 -9.62 -1.52
C ILE A 76 -12.41 -10.17 -2.39
N GLN A 77 -12.54 -11.50 -2.50
CA GLN A 77 -13.62 -12.12 -3.29
C GLN A 77 -15.00 -11.89 -2.67
N THR A 78 -15.08 -11.83 -1.34
CA THR A 78 -16.33 -11.66 -0.60
C THR A 78 -16.78 -10.20 -0.56
N HIS A 79 -15.87 -9.26 -0.32
CA HIS A 79 -16.18 -7.85 -0.12
C HIS A 79 -15.82 -6.97 -1.32
N GLY A 80 -15.03 -7.49 -2.26
CA GLY A 80 -14.48 -6.75 -3.39
C GLY A 80 -13.20 -5.98 -3.06
N TYR A 81 -12.77 -5.98 -1.79
CA TYR A 81 -11.58 -5.28 -1.29
C TYR A 81 -11.06 -5.92 0.00
N PHE A 82 -9.81 -5.59 0.35
CA PHE A 82 -9.15 -5.92 1.60
C PHE A 82 -8.39 -4.69 2.10
N LEU A 83 -8.64 -4.33 3.35
CA LEU A 83 -8.09 -3.17 4.05
C LEU A 83 -7.84 -3.58 5.49
N THR A 84 -6.67 -3.28 6.04
CA THR A 84 -6.30 -3.71 7.40
C THR A 84 -6.22 -2.53 8.35
N GLN A 85 -6.88 -2.65 9.50
CA GLN A 85 -6.81 -1.68 10.58
C GLN A 85 -5.46 -1.73 11.31
N GLN A 86 -4.98 -0.57 11.77
CA GLN A 86 -3.84 -0.41 12.66
C GLN A 86 -4.31 -0.12 14.09
N LYS A 87 -3.36 0.08 15.02
CA LYS A 87 -3.65 0.32 16.45
C LYS A 87 -3.71 1.81 16.82
N THR A 88 -3.35 2.72 15.91
CA THR A 88 -3.30 4.15 16.18
C THR A 88 -4.50 4.87 15.59
N LEU A 89 -5.04 5.88 16.29
CA LEU A 89 -6.18 6.66 15.80
C LEU A 89 -5.77 7.59 14.65
N ILE A 90 -6.66 7.83 13.69
CA ILE A 90 -6.39 8.70 12.53
C ILE A 90 -5.99 10.10 13.00
N VAL A 91 -6.75 10.66 13.94
CA VAL A 91 -6.60 12.03 14.44
C VAL A 91 -5.27 12.29 15.15
N ASN A 92 -4.59 11.24 15.63
CA ASN A 92 -3.31 11.38 16.34
C ASN A 92 -2.11 11.53 15.38
N HIS A 93 -2.28 11.15 14.12
CA HIS A 93 -1.19 11.16 13.13
C HIS A 93 -1.67 11.67 11.76
N THR A 94 -2.61 12.60 11.75
CA THR A 94 -3.08 13.22 10.51
C THR A 94 -3.26 14.71 10.73
N ASP A 95 -2.62 15.51 9.89
CA ASP A 95 -2.77 16.96 9.90
C ASP A 95 -4.20 17.36 9.49
N GLU A 96 -4.74 18.38 10.15
CA GLU A 96 -6.09 18.89 9.90
C GLU A 96 -6.30 19.39 8.46
N GLN A 97 -5.23 19.88 7.81
CA GLN A 97 -5.27 20.32 6.42
C GLN A 97 -5.59 19.15 5.47
N THR A 98 -5.12 17.93 5.74
CA THR A 98 -5.48 16.75 4.93
C THR A 98 -6.98 16.45 5.00
N PHE A 99 -7.61 16.57 6.19
CA PHE A 99 -9.07 16.42 6.29
C PHE A 99 -9.81 17.47 5.46
N THR A 100 -9.38 18.73 5.58
CA THR A 100 -9.96 19.86 4.85
C THR A 100 -9.83 19.66 3.34
N ALA A 101 -8.65 19.25 2.86
CA ALA A 101 -8.39 18.97 1.45
C ALA A 101 -9.24 17.81 0.91
N LEU A 102 -9.62 16.86 1.76
CA LEU A 102 -10.52 15.75 1.44
C LEU A 102 -12.01 16.10 1.66
N ASN A 103 -12.34 17.37 1.87
CA ASN A 103 -13.69 17.88 2.10
C ASN A 103 -14.39 17.18 3.28
N THR A 104 -13.71 17.13 4.43
CA THR A 104 -14.24 16.64 5.70
C THR A 104 -13.59 17.39 6.87
N SER A 105 -14.04 17.18 8.11
CA SER A 105 -13.37 17.75 9.29
C SER A 105 -12.68 16.68 10.12
N MET A 106 -11.63 17.05 10.85
CA MET A 106 -11.01 16.16 11.85
C MET A 106 -12.02 15.74 12.92
N ASN A 107 -12.98 16.62 13.26
CA ASN A 107 -13.98 16.36 14.28
C ASN A 107 -14.90 15.17 13.92
N ASP A 108 -15.17 14.96 12.63
CA ASP A 108 -15.95 13.80 12.15
C ASP A 108 -15.24 12.46 12.46
N PHE A 109 -13.95 12.50 12.77
CA PHE A 109 -13.08 11.36 13.02
C PHE A 109 -12.56 11.29 14.46
N ARG A 110 -12.95 12.23 15.33
CA ARG A 110 -12.62 12.19 16.77
C ARG A 110 -13.50 11.18 17.49
N THR A 111 -13.24 9.90 17.23
CA THR A 111 -13.90 8.75 17.85
C THR A 111 -12.84 7.76 18.35
N ASP A 112 -13.24 6.88 19.27
CA ASP A 112 -12.38 5.79 19.76
C ASP A 112 -12.33 4.58 18.80
N SER A 113 -12.87 4.72 17.58
CA SER A 113 -13.00 3.60 16.63
C SER A 113 -12.45 3.89 15.23
N HIS A 114 -12.02 5.12 14.94
CA HIS A 114 -11.41 5.48 13.65
C HIS A 114 -9.88 5.39 13.74
N TYR A 115 -9.39 4.19 13.45
CA TYR A 115 -7.97 3.86 13.44
C TYR A 115 -7.36 4.07 12.05
N GLN A 116 -6.04 4.22 12.01
CA GLN A 116 -5.29 4.22 10.76
C GLN A 116 -5.49 2.89 10.01
N ILE A 117 -5.50 2.94 8.69
CA ILE A 117 -5.57 1.79 7.79
C ILE A 117 -4.19 1.59 7.17
N ALA A 118 -3.67 0.37 7.16
CA ALA A 118 -2.32 0.11 6.67
C ALA A 118 -2.17 0.50 5.19
N GLY A 119 -1.36 1.53 4.91
CA GLY A 119 -1.10 1.99 3.54
C GLY A 119 -0.23 1.02 2.73
N GLY A 120 0.51 0.16 3.43
CA GLY A 120 1.43 -0.81 2.84
C GLY A 120 0.83 -2.17 2.51
N ILE A 121 -0.45 -2.42 2.79
CA ILE A 121 -1.12 -3.67 2.44
C ILE A 121 -2.60 -3.42 2.15
N LEU A 122 -3.00 -3.61 0.89
CA LEU A 122 -4.38 -3.46 0.47
C LEU A 122 -4.64 -4.25 -0.81
N GLY A 123 -5.88 -4.64 -1.03
CA GLY A 123 -6.28 -5.32 -2.25
C GLY A 123 -7.68 -4.97 -2.67
N PHE A 124 -7.98 -5.11 -3.95
CA PHE A 124 -9.30 -4.86 -4.49
C PHE A 124 -9.52 -5.58 -5.82
N THR A 125 -10.78 -5.84 -6.09
CA THR A 125 -11.21 -6.44 -7.36
C THR A 125 -11.31 -5.37 -8.44
N THR A 126 -10.97 -5.75 -9.67
CA THR A 126 -10.92 -4.83 -10.82
C THR A 126 -12.30 -4.43 -11.34
N ASN A 127 -13.35 -5.17 -10.97
CA ASN A 127 -14.75 -4.91 -11.30
C ASN A 127 -15.51 -4.14 -10.20
N HIS A 128 -14.91 -3.87 -9.04
CA HIS A 128 -15.55 -3.10 -7.96
C HIS A 128 -15.47 -1.59 -8.22
N SER A 129 -16.39 -1.10 -9.07
CA SER A 129 -16.45 0.32 -9.49
C SER A 129 -16.46 1.33 -8.33
N GLY A 130 -17.06 0.99 -7.19
CA GLY A 130 -17.07 1.84 -6.00
C GLY A 130 -15.67 2.09 -5.44
N PHE A 131 -14.79 1.09 -5.40
CA PHE A 131 -13.46 1.24 -4.77
C PHE A 131 -12.59 2.17 -5.63
N TYR A 132 -12.69 2.00 -6.95
CA TYR A 132 -12.03 2.90 -7.90
C TYR A 132 -12.49 4.36 -7.72
N LYS A 133 -13.81 4.59 -7.64
CA LYS A 133 -14.40 5.92 -7.58
C LYS A 133 -14.26 6.58 -6.20
N ASP A 134 -14.48 5.83 -5.14
CA ASP A 134 -14.65 6.36 -3.79
C ASP A 134 -13.30 6.40 -3.03
N ILE A 135 -12.36 5.54 -3.41
CA ILE A 135 -11.03 5.44 -2.77
C ILE A 135 -9.91 5.82 -3.75
N LEU A 136 -9.69 5.03 -4.81
CA LEU A 136 -8.48 5.16 -5.63
C LEU A 136 -8.36 6.53 -6.32
N MET A 137 -9.43 7.03 -6.91
CA MET A 137 -9.39 8.32 -7.62
C MET A 137 -9.23 9.53 -6.69
N PRO A 138 -9.96 9.64 -5.56
CA PRO A 138 -9.69 10.66 -4.56
C PRO A 138 -8.29 10.56 -3.95
N PHE A 139 -7.78 9.33 -3.74
CA PHE A 139 -6.43 9.10 -3.25
C PHE A 139 -5.39 9.63 -4.24
N VAL A 140 -5.54 9.30 -5.53
CA VAL A 140 -4.70 9.85 -6.62
C VAL A 140 -4.77 11.38 -6.66
N ALA A 141 -5.96 11.97 -6.55
CA ALA A 141 -6.12 13.41 -6.58
C ALA A 141 -5.38 14.08 -5.41
N CYS A 142 -5.45 13.51 -4.21
CA CYS A 142 -4.72 13.98 -3.04
C CYS A 142 -3.20 13.80 -3.21
N SER A 143 -2.74 12.65 -3.72
CA SER A 143 -1.32 12.40 -3.99
C SER A 143 -0.70 13.38 -5.00
N LEU A 144 -1.48 13.88 -5.96
CA LEU A 144 -1.02 14.90 -6.91
C LEU A 144 -1.00 16.32 -6.31
N ASN A 145 -1.58 16.52 -5.13
CA ASN A 145 -1.61 17.79 -4.43
C ASN A 145 -0.78 17.72 -3.15
N VAL A 146 0.39 18.36 -3.15
CA VAL A 146 1.32 18.34 -2.00
C VAL A 146 0.65 18.81 -0.70
N ASP A 147 -0.25 19.79 -0.76
CA ASP A 147 -0.93 20.33 0.43
C ASP A 147 -2.01 19.38 0.96
N CYS A 148 -2.40 18.36 0.20
CA CYS A 148 -3.30 17.30 0.64
C CYS A 148 -2.52 16.13 1.24
N ILE A 149 -1.56 15.59 0.48
CA ILE A 149 -0.80 14.38 0.86
C ILE A 149 0.28 14.64 1.91
N ALA A 150 0.87 15.84 1.92
CA ALA A 150 1.96 16.23 2.81
C ALA A 150 1.92 17.74 3.16
N PRO A 151 0.86 18.17 3.89
CA PRO A 151 0.72 19.54 4.39
C PRO A 151 2.03 20.13 4.92
N ILE A 152 2.33 21.38 4.56
CA ILE A 152 3.59 22.03 4.96
C ILE A 152 3.75 22.12 6.49
N THR A 153 2.63 22.16 7.21
CA THR A 153 2.56 22.18 8.67
C THR A 153 3.00 20.85 9.31
N SER A 154 3.07 19.76 8.55
CA SER A 154 3.29 18.42 9.10
C SER A 154 3.93 17.46 8.10
N ARG A 155 5.19 17.74 7.72
CA ARG A 155 6.03 16.85 6.90
C ARG A 155 6.93 15.96 7.77
N SER A 156 6.34 15.29 8.74
CA SER A 156 7.04 14.36 9.62
C SER A 156 6.15 13.17 9.95
N LEU A 157 6.73 11.97 9.97
CA LEU A 157 6.05 10.73 10.36
C LEU A 157 5.54 10.72 11.81
N THR A 158 6.06 11.61 12.65
CA THR A 158 5.58 11.77 14.02
C THR A 158 4.18 12.39 14.08
N THR A 159 3.87 13.29 13.14
CA THR A 159 2.67 14.12 13.14
C THR A 159 1.72 13.82 11.98
N HIS A 160 2.20 13.17 10.92
CA HIS A 160 1.41 12.82 9.75
C HIS A 160 1.87 11.51 9.10
N ARG A 161 0.92 10.67 8.67
CA ARG A 161 1.22 9.38 7.99
C ARG A 161 0.95 9.42 6.50
N PHE A 162 0.92 10.61 5.89
CA PHE A 162 0.87 10.82 4.45
C PHE A 162 -0.20 9.97 3.73
N ASP A 163 0.22 9.04 2.87
CA ASP A 163 -0.62 8.13 2.10
C ASP A 163 -1.57 7.31 3.00
N GLN A 164 -1.09 6.86 4.14
CA GLN A 164 -1.87 6.13 5.13
C GLN A 164 -3.00 6.98 5.72
N SER A 165 -2.70 8.25 6.05
CA SER A 165 -3.68 9.20 6.56
C SER A 165 -4.80 9.43 5.54
N VAL A 166 -4.43 9.64 4.28
CA VAL A 166 -5.37 9.88 3.18
C VAL A 166 -6.24 8.65 2.94
N LEU A 167 -5.63 7.46 2.85
CA LEU A 167 -6.36 6.20 2.69
C LEU A 167 -7.38 6.02 3.83
N SER A 168 -6.94 6.23 5.07
CA SER A 168 -7.79 6.07 6.24
C SER A 168 -9.01 7.00 6.20
N ILE A 169 -8.80 8.29 5.92
CA ILE A 169 -9.91 9.26 5.82
C ILE A 169 -10.91 8.82 4.75
N LEU A 170 -10.44 8.43 3.57
CA LEU A 170 -11.28 8.01 2.45
C LEU A 170 -12.10 6.76 2.78
N VAL A 171 -11.48 5.76 3.41
CA VAL A 171 -12.11 4.49 3.79
C VAL A 171 -13.30 4.71 4.73
N TYR A 172 -13.10 5.44 5.83
CA TYR A 172 -14.20 5.69 6.77
C TYR A 172 -15.23 6.67 6.22
N LYS A 173 -14.81 7.70 5.46
CA LYS A 173 -15.74 8.63 4.79
C LYS A 173 -16.68 7.91 3.82
N ALA A 174 -16.18 6.88 3.14
CA ALA A 174 -16.96 6.08 2.20
C ALA A 174 -17.70 4.89 2.86
N GLY A 175 -17.54 4.68 4.19
CA GLY A 175 -18.24 3.64 4.93
C GLY A 175 -17.75 2.21 4.65
N TYR A 176 -16.49 2.04 4.24
CA TYR A 176 -15.89 0.73 3.98
C TYR A 176 -15.61 -0.02 5.28
N LYS A 177 -15.77 -1.34 5.26
CA LYS A 177 -15.39 -2.23 6.37
C LYS A 177 -13.89 -2.44 6.37
N VAL A 178 -13.31 -2.72 7.54
CA VAL A 178 -11.87 -2.91 7.70
C VAL A 178 -11.59 -4.17 8.51
N GLU A 179 -10.56 -4.90 8.10
CA GLU A 179 -10.12 -6.10 8.79
C GLU A 179 -9.30 -5.72 10.02
N SER A 180 -9.77 -6.12 11.20
CA SER A 180 -9.09 -5.87 12.48
C SER A 180 -8.50 -7.13 13.10
N ALA A 181 -8.53 -8.26 12.38
CA ALA A 181 -8.04 -9.53 12.89
C ALA A 181 -6.51 -9.49 13.02
N GLU A 182 -5.99 -9.88 14.18
CA GLU A 182 -4.54 -9.81 14.47
C GLU A 182 -3.67 -10.55 13.46
N ARG A 183 -4.20 -11.61 12.84
CA ARG A 183 -3.52 -12.38 11.79
C ARG A 183 -3.15 -11.55 10.55
N PHE A 184 -3.73 -10.37 10.38
CA PHE A 184 -3.45 -9.45 9.28
C PHE A 184 -2.60 -8.25 9.71
N HIS A 185 -2.28 -8.11 11.00
CA HIS A 185 -1.37 -7.07 11.47
C HIS A 185 0.07 -7.48 11.11
N GLY A 186 0.75 -6.68 10.29
CA GLY A 186 2.17 -6.85 10.01
C GLY A 186 3.02 -6.21 11.11
N ASP A 187 3.99 -6.94 11.65
CA ASP A 187 5.12 -6.35 12.39
C ASP A 187 6.09 -5.76 11.35
N PHE A 188 6.09 -4.43 11.22
CA PHE A 188 6.94 -3.72 10.26
C PHE A 188 8.40 -3.67 10.75
N ALA A 189 9.20 -4.67 10.42
CA ALA A 189 10.65 -4.54 10.45
C ALA A 189 11.11 -3.93 9.13
N SER A 190 11.79 -2.78 9.19
CA SER A 190 12.29 -2.04 8.03
C SER A 190 13.20 -2.90 7.16
N ALA A 191 12.78 -3.22 5.93
CA ALA A 191 13.66 -3.73 4.88
C ALA A 191 13.89 -2.65 3.80
N PRO A 192 15.10 -2.53 3.24
CA PRO A 192 15.42 -1.51 2.25
C PRO A 192 14.95 -1.89 0.83
N GLU A 193 14.45 -0.87 0.13
CA GLU A 193 14.19 -0.70 -1.32
C GLU A 193 13.86 -1.94 -2.16
N LEU A 194 12.54 -2.18 -2.37
CA LEU A 194 11.98 -2.96 -3.48
C LEU A 194 10.45 -2.77 -3.60
N ASP A 195 9.96 -1.76 -4.34
CA ASP A 195 8.51 -1.50 -4.42
C ASP A 195 7.78 -2.59 -5.22
N ALA A 196 6.85 -3.33 -4.60
CA ALA A 196 6.17 -4.46 -5.23
C ALA A 196 4.66 -4.25 -5.43
N ILE A 197 4.18 -4.74 -6.58
CA ILE A 197 2.78 -4.94 -6.91
C ILE A 197 2.66 -6.39 -7.34
N VAL A 198 1.73 -7.17 -6.77
CA VAL A 198 1.51 -8.55 -7.22
C VAL A 198 0.16 -8.65 -7.92
N VAL A 199 0.20 -8.98 -9.22
CA VAL A 199 -0.99 -9.19 -10.04
C VAL A 199 -0.79 -10.38 -10.99
N ASP A 200 -1.28 -11.56 -10.59
CA ASP A 200 -2.38 -12.33 -11.22
C ASP A 200 -2.49 -13.72 -10.55
N PHE A 201 -3.69 -14.09 -10.06
CA PHE A 201 -4.00 -15.43 -9.51
C PHE A 201 -4.89 -16.27 -10.45
N SER A 202 -5.05 -15.85 -11.71
CA SER A 202 -6.03 -16.43 -12.64
C SER A 202 -5.51 -17.62 -13.45
N LEU A 203 -4.47 -18.32 -13.00
CA LEU A 203 -4.09 -19.60 -13.60
C LEU A 203 -4.74 -20.75 -12.81
N PRO A 204 -5.63 -21.53 -13.44
CA PRO A 204 -6.09 -22.78 -12.85
C PRO A 204 -4.89 -23.73 -12.88
N SER A 205 -4.45 -24.16 -11.70
CA SER A 205 -3.36 -25.11 -11.41
C SER A 205 -1.93 -24.53 -11.30
N ILE A 206 -1.21 -25.05 -10.30
CA ILE A 206 0.15 -24.73 -9.81
C ILE A 206 0.14 -23.57 -8.79
N GLY A 207 0.33 -23.74 -7.48
CA GLY A 207 1.17 -24.68 -6.76
C GLY A 207 2.31 -23.90 -6.08
N LYS A 208 2.16 -23.64 -4.77
CA LYS A 208 3.17 -23.12 -3.81
C LYS A 208 3.75 -21.71 -4.09
N TYR A 209 3.42 -20.77 -3.21
CA TYR A 209 4.17 -19.52 -3.07
C TYR A 209 5.44 -19.80 -2.26
N THR A 210 6.61 -19.49 -2.81
CA THR A 210 7.87 -19.40 -2.07
C THR A 210 8.22 -17.93 -1.88
N THR A 211 8.20 -17.47 -0.63
CA THR A 211 9.07 -16.36 -0.24
C THR A 211 10.51 -16.89 -0.23
N GLY A 212 11.38 -16.24 -0.98
CA GLY A 212 12.79 -16.58 -1.01
C GLY A 212 13.47 -16.12 0.28
N VAL A 213 13.45 -16.95 1.32
CA VAL A 213 14.49 -16.92 2.34
C VAL A 213 15.60 -17.85 1.85
N ASP A 214 16.72 -17.29 1.41
CA ASP A 214 17.94 -18.07 1.25
C ASP A 214 18.60 -18.19 2.63
N GLU A 215 18.55 -19.39 3.21
CA GLU A 215 19.18 -19.75 4.50
C GLU A 215 20.72 -19.76 4.44
N ARG A 216 21.38 -19.18 3.42
CA ARG A 216 22.86 -19.13 3.33
C ARG A 216 23.51 -17.83 3.80
N LEU A 217 22.77 -16.92 4.45
CA LEU A 217 23.34 -15.67 4.99
C LEU A 217 23.71 -15.73 6.49
N SER A 218 23.92 -16.92 7.05
CA SER A 218 24.44 -17.11 8.41
C SER A 218 25.93 -17.48 8.49
N SER A 219 26.71 -17.39 7.40
CA SER A 219 28.14 -17.72 7.41
C SER A 219 29.13 -16.62 6.99
N GLU A 220 28.70 -15.37 6.79
CA GLU A 220 29.62 -14.27 6.39
C GLU A 220 29.50 -13.02 7.27
N LEU A 221 29.34 -13.18 8.58
CA LEU A 221 29.73 -12.16 9.54
C LEU A 221 30.98 -12.65 10.27
N GLY A 222 32.13 -12.27 9.71
CA GLY A 222 33.41 -12.41 10.34
C GLY A 222 33.40 -11.79 11.73
N THR A 223 33.90 -12.54 12.70
CA THR A 223 34.29 -12.09 14.03
C THR A 223 35.22 -10.87 13.94
N PRO A 224 34.93 -9.75 14.61
CA PRO A 224 35.95 -8.78 14.94
C PRO A 224 36.80 -9.31 16.10
N ALA A 225 38.11 -9.07 15.99
CA ALA A 225 39.12 -9.36 17.00
C ALA A 225 38.92 -8.60 18.32
#